data_AF-A0A497L1N4-F1
#
_entry.id   AF-A0A497L1N4-F1
#
_cell.length_a   1.000
_cell.length_b   1.000
_cell.length_c   1.000
_cell.angle_alpha   90.00
_cell.angle_beta   90.00
_cell.angle_gamma   90.00
#
_symmetry.space_group_name_H-M   'P 1'
#
loop_
_entity.id
_entity.type
_entity.pdbx_description
1 polymer ?
#
loop_
_entity_poly.entity_id
_entity_poly.type
_entity_poly.pdbx_seq_one_letter_code
_entity_poly.pdbx_strand_id
1 'polypeptide(L)'
;MKAVTLTPQEAEAVKALMDALRAAEGEDEFQSAVFDVARAAGMRPGKLFRVLYQILLGRPQGPRFGPYVVAMGKESVIRELEKTVSGR
;
A
#
# COMPACT_ATOMS: atom_id res chain seq x y z
N MET A 1 -6.37 8.86 -15.71
CA MET A 1 -6.34 8.28 -14.35
C MET A 1 -6.58 9.43 -13.37
N LYS A 2 -7.51 9.30 -12.42
CA LYS A 2 -7.73 10.36 -11.41
C LYS A 2 -6.51 10.39 -10.48
N ALA A 3 -5.93 11.57 -10.27
CA ALA A 3 -4.85 11.74 -9.30
C ALA A 3 -5.37 11.40 -7.90
N VAL A 4 -4.74 10.43 -7.24
CA VAL A 4 -5.04 10.13 -5.83
C VAL A 4 -4.38 11.22 -4.99
N THR A 5 -5.19 12.04 -4.32
CA THR A 5 -4.67 13.02 -3.36
C THR A 5 -4.50 12.34 -2.01
N LEU A 6 -3.26 12.27 -1.53
CA LEU A 6 -2.93 11.70 -0.23
C LEU A 6 -2.74 12.82 0.79
N THR A 7 -3.24 12.61 2.01
CA THR A 7 -2.83 13.42 3.16
C THR A 7 -1.36 13.14 3.52
N PRO A 8 -0.67 14.03 4.26
CA PRO A 8 0.70 13.78 4.70
C PRO A 8 0.85 12.45 5.46
N GLN A 9 -0.11 12.14 6.34
CA GLN A 9 -0.13 10.87 7.09
C GLN A 9 -0.23 9.65 6.16
N GLU A 10 -1.08 9.72 5.14
CA GLU A 10 -1.24 8.62 4.17
C GLU A 10 0.00 8.47 3.28
N ALA A 11 0.62 9.58 2.86
CA ALA A 11 1.85 9.54 2.08
C ALA A 11 2.99 8.88 2.87
N GLU A 12 3.16 9.25 4.15
CA GLU A 12 4.17 8.62 5.02
C GLU A 12 3.86 7.15 5.29
N ALA A 13 2.58 6.78 5.50
CA ALA A 13 2.20 5.38 5.65
C ALA A 13 2.47 4.55 4.38
N VAL A 14 2.23 5.12 3.19
CA VAL A 14 2.55 4.45 1.92
C VAL A 14 4.07 4.27 1.76
N LYS A 15 4.88 5.27 2.14
CA LYS A 15 6.35 5.13 2.14
C LYS A 15 6.83 4.03 3.08
N ALA A 16 6.37 4.04 4.32
CA ALA A 16 6.69 3.00 5.30
C ALA A 16 6.27 1.61 4.83
N LEU A 17 5.14 1.48 4.13
CA LEU A 17 4.71 0.22 3.54
C LEU A 17 5.65 -0.25 2.43
N MET A 18 6.17 0.64 1.58
CA MET A 18 7.15 0.24 0.56
C MET A 18 8.40 -0.37 1.21
N ASP A 19 8.89 0.21 2.30
CA ASP A 19 10.04 -0.31 3.04
C ASP A 19 9.73 -1.67 3.69
N ALA A 20 8.56 -1.81 4.32
CA ALA A 20 8.13 -3.08 4.88
C ALA A 20 7.97 -4.17 3.80
N LEU A 21 7.43 -3.83 2.63
CA LEU A 21 7.30 -4.77 1.51
C LEU A 21 8.67 -5.20 0.99
N ARG A 22 9.68 -4.31 0.92
CA ARG A 22 11.03 -4.71 0.49
C ARG A 22 11.60 -5.83 1.36
N ALA A 23 11.38 -5.75 2.68
CA ALA A 23 11.83 -6.75 3.65
C ALA A 23 10.96 -8.02 3.72
N ALA A 24 9.72 -7.98 3.24
CA ALA A 24 8.80 -9.11 3.28
C ALA A 24 9.08 -10.14 2.16
N GLU A 25 8.87 -11.42 2.47
CA GLU A 25 9.18 -12.56 1.59
C GLU A 25 7.95 -13.38 1.16
N GLY A 26 6.76 -13.09 1.68
CA GLY A 26 5.58 -13.92 1.37
C GLY A 26 4.22 -13.23 1.55
N GLU A 27 3.19 -13.92 1.06
CA GLU A 27 1.78 -13.48 1.08
C GLU A 27 1.34 -12.96 2.45
N ASP A 28 1.58 -13.75 3.50
CA ASP A 28 1.15 -13.43 4.86
C ASP A 28 1.91 -12.22 5.43
N GLU A 29 3.18 -12.06 5.07
CA GLU A 29 4.00 -10.91 5.46
C GLU A 29 3.57 -9.64 4.73
N PHE A 30 3.26 -9.73 3.43
CA PHE A 30 2.70 -8.59 2.68
C PHE A 30 1.38 -8.13 3.27
N GLN A 31 0.51 -9.08 3.64
CA GLN A 31 -0.76 -8.77 4.28
C GLN A 31 -0.53 -8.13 5.66
N SER A 32 0.38 -8.69 6.47
CA SER A 32 0.69 -8.23 7.83
C SER A 32 1.35 -6.84 7.83
N ALA A 33 2.25 -6.57 6.89
CA ALA A 33 2.91 -5.28 6.73
C ALA A 33 1.90 -4.10 6.65
N VAL A 34 0.77 -4.28 5.95
CA VAL A 34 -0.27 -3.24 5.89
C VAL A 34 -0.89 -2.99 7.26
N PHE A 35 -1.16 -4.05 8.02
CA PHE A 35 -1.70 -3.90 9.37
C PHE A 35 -0.71 -3.22 10.31
N ASP A 36 0.56 -3.62 10.27
CA ASP A 36 1.60 -3.11 11.16
C ASP A 36 1.90 -1.64 10.88
N VAL A 37 2.05 -1.28 9.61
CA VAL A 37 2.24 0.11 9.18
C VAL A 37 1.04 0.98 9.54
N ALA A 38 -0.18 0.49 9.34
CA ALA A 38 -1.38 1.23 9.74
C ALA A 38 -1.38 1.52 11.24
N ARG A 39 -1.08 0.52 12.08
CA ARG A 39 -1.01 0.69 13.54
C ARG A 39 0.08 1.68 13.93
N ALA A 40 1.29 1.56 13.37
CA ALA A 40 2.42 2.45 13.64
C ALA A 40 2.11 3.91 13.25
N ALA A 41 1.35 4.12 12.17
CA ALA A 41 0.93 5.44 11.73
C ALA A 41 -0.30 6.00 12.49
N GLY A 42 -0.85 5.28 13.48
CA GLY A 42 -2.09 5.67 14.17
C GLY A 42 -3.34 5.62 13.28
N MET A 43 -3.30 4.82 12.21
CA MET A 43 -4.37 4.66 11.23
C MET A 43 -5.17 3.38 11.46
N ARG A 44 -6.46 3.42 11.15
CA ARG A 44 -7.26 2.19 11.03
C ARG A 44 -6.75 1.39 9.82
N PRO A 45 -6.49 0.07 9.93
CA PRO A 45 -6.01 -0.73 8.80
C PRO A 45 -6.89 -0.62 7.56
N GLY A 46 -8.22 -0.63 7.72
CA GLY A 46 -9.17 -0.45 6.61
C GLY A 46 -9.02 0.87 5.85
N LYS A 47 -8.54 1.94 6.52
CA LYS A 47 -8.22 3.22 5.86
C LYS A 47 -7.01 3.06 4.94
N LEU A 48 -5.95 2.41 5.43
CA LEU A 48 -4.75 2.17 4.62
C LEU A 48 -5.07 1.23 3.44
N PHE A 49 -5.81 0.13 3.65
CA PHE A 49 -6.26 -0.73 2.54
C PHE A 49 -7.01 0.04 1.46
N ARG A 50 -7.93 0.94 1.84
CA ARG A 50 -8.66 1.78 0.88
C ARG A 50 -7.71 2.67 0.07
N VAL A 51 -6.72 3.29 0.72
CA VAL A 51 -5.70 4.10 0.03
C VAL A 51 -4.94 3.24 -0.98
N LEU A 52 -4.48 2.05 -0.58
CA LEU A 52 -3.74 1.14 -1.47
C LEU A 52 -4.57 0.71 -2.68
N TYR A 53 -5.84 0.34 -2.49
CA TYR A 53 -6.70 -0.03 -3.64
C TYR A 53 -7.05 1.17 -4.51
N GLN A 54 -7.16 2.38 -3.93
CA GLN A 54 -7.38 3.59 -4.72
C GLN A 54 -6.18 3.89 -5.63
N ILE A 55 -4.95 3.63 -5.16
CA ILE A 55 -3.71 3.78 -5.93
C ILE A 55 -3.60 2.67 -7.00
N LEU A 56 -3.69 1.40 -6.56
CA LEU A 56 -3.34 0.24 -7.38
C LEU A 56 -4.45 -0.18 -8.35
N LEU A 57 -5.72 0.06 -7.98
CA LEU A 57 -6.90 -0.43 -8.72
C LEU A 57 -7.82 0.70 -9.17
N GLY A 58 -7.66 1.92 -8.63
CA GLY A 58 -8.58 3.03 -8.86
C GLY A 58 -9.94 2.87 -8.18
N ARG A 59 -10.07 1.98 -7.18
CA ARG A 59 -11.33 1.62 -6.51
C ARG A 59 -11.15 1.58 -4.99
N PRO A 60 -12.21 1.79 -4.19
CA PRO A 60 -12.08 1.87 -2.73
C PRO A 60 -11.87 0.51 -2.03
N GLN A 61 -11.98 -0.60 -2.75
CA GLN A 61 -11.92 -1.97 -2.24
C GLN A 61 -11.29 -2.90 -3.29
N GLY A 62 -10.75 -4.02 -2.85
CA GLY A 62 -10.06 -5.01 -3.68
C GLY A 62 -9.96 -6.38 -3.02
N PRO A 63 -9.31 -7.36 -3.69
CA PRO A 63 -9.01 -8.67 -3.11
C PRO A 63 -8.08 -8.52 -1.90
N ARG A 64 -7.82 -9.60 -1.16
CA ARG A 64 -6.80 -9.58 -0.09
C ARG A 64 -5.47 -9.09 -0.64
N PHE A 65 -4.81 -8.21 0.11
CA PHE A 65 -3.61 -7.53 -0.35
C PHE A 65 -2.43 -8.48 -0.54
N GLY A 66 -2.20 -9.41 0.39
CA GLY A 66 -1.14 -10.42 0.27
C GLY A 66 -1.17 -11.17 -1.07
N PRO A 67 -2.27 -11.90 -1.40
CA PRO A 67 -2.40 -12.59 -2.68
C PRO A 67 -2.25 -11.67 -3.89
N TYR A 68 -2.76 -10.44 -3.77
CA TYR A 68 -2.64 -9.45 -4.82
C TYR A 68 -1.18 -9.07 -5.09
N VAL A 69 -0.37 -8.86 -4.06
CA VAL A 69 1.07 -8.57 -4.21
C VAL A 69 1.80 -9.73 -4.87
N VAL A 70 1.46 -10.98 -4.51
CA VAL A 70 2.02 -12.18 -5.17
C VAL A 70 1.64 -12.20 -6.65
N ALA A 71 0.35 -11.99 -6.97
CA ALA A 71 -0.15 -12.05 -8.35
C ALA A 71 0.43 -10.94 -9.25
N MET A 72 0.60 -9.72 -8.72
CA MET A 72 1.12 -8.57 -9.48
C MET A 72 2.65 -8.48 -9.49
N GLY A 73 3.30 -9.15 -8.53
CA GLY A 73 4.73 -9.03 -8.24
C GLY A 73 5.03 -7.87 -7.29
N LYS A 74 5.78 -8.19 -6.22
CA LYS A 74 6.23 -7.27 -5.16
C LYS A 74 6.80 -5.96 -5.70
N GLU A 75 7.77 -6.06 -6.60
CA GLU A 75 8.44 -4.90 -7.19
C GLU A 75 7.51 -4.04 -8.05
N SER A 76 6.52 -4.64 -8.73
CA SER A 76 5.52 -3.90 -9.51
C SER A 76 4.60 -3.08 -8.60
N VAL A 77 4.19 -3.65 -7.47
CA VAL A 77 3.38 -2.96 -6.47
C VAL A 77 4.15 -1.79 -5.88
N ILE A 78 5.39 -2.00 -5.44
CA ILE A 78 6.24 -0.94 -4.87
C ILE A 78 6.40 0.21 -5.87
N ARG A 79 6.72 -0.09 -7.14
CA ARG A 79 6.85 0.95 -8.19
C ARG A 79 5.57 1.76 -8.39
N GLU A 80 4.40 1.14 -8.33
CA GLU A 80 3.14 1.86 -8.51
C GLU A 80 2.80 2.75 -7.31
N LEU A 81 3.13 2.30 -6.09
CA LEU A 81 3.04 3.12 -4.89
C LEU A 81 4.00 4.32 -4.96
N GLU A 82 5.24 4.09 -5.38
CA GLU A 82 6.29 5.11 -5.50
C GLU A 82 5.90 6.25 -6.44
N LYS A 83 5.33 5.94 -7.62
CA LYS A 83 4.82 6.94 -8.57
C LYS A 83 3.79 7.90 -7.97
N THR A 84 3.07 7.46 -6.92
CA THR A 84 2.04 8.27 -6.27
C THR A 84 2.62 9.18 -5.20
N VAL A 85 3.64 8.74 -4.46
CA VAL A 85 4.23 9.51 -3.35
C VAL A 85 5.38 10.42 -3.76
N SER A 86 6.11 10.10 -4.84
CA SER A 86 7.26 10.88 -5.29
C SER A 86 6.89 12.14 -6.08
N GLY A 87 5.60 12.40 -6.28
CA GLY A 87 5.10 13.54 -7.05
C GLY A 87 5.38 13.40 -8.56
N ARG A 88 4.41 13.82 -9.36
CA ARG A 88 4.68 14.40 -10.67
C ARG A 88 4.66 15.90 -10.53
#